data_AF-A0A7K2VK47-F1
#
_entry.id   AF-A0A7K2VK47-F1
#
_cell.length_a   1.000
_cell.length_b   1.000
_cell.length_c   1.000
_cell.angle_alpha   90.00
_cell.angle_beta   90.00
_cell.angle_gamma   90.00
#
_symmetry.space_group_name_H-M   'P 1'
#
loop_
_entity.id
_entity.type
_entity.pdbx_description
1 polymer ?
#
loop_
_entity_poly.entity_id
_entity_poly.type
_entity_poly.pdbx_seq_one_letter_code
_entity_poly.pdbx_strand_id
1 'polypeptide(L)'
;MGVLKAGLEVRTPRCTQAVHAELQKWVTSYPALIPLLTEGWLGDPIELNRTKDREGVRRLRTALGGTRTAPTLHLGEAESIHAMLTRGELSGSVLLTDDRDASRLASRRSLTAWDTTRLLAEFHFSGDLEWEQAQQILNRMDQADRAVRIPTSYHEFVNG
;
A
#
# COMPACT_ATOMS: atom_id res chain seq x y z
N MET A 1 0.97 -7.83 -14.07
CA MET A 1 1.65 -8.56 -12.98
C MET A 1 3.17 -8.59 -13.11
N GLY A 2 3.76 -8.67 -14.32
CA GLY A 2 5.23 -8.72 -14.48
C GLY A 2 6.02 -7.56 -13.83
N VAL A 3 5.56 -6.31 -14.02
CA VAL A 3 6.21 -5.11 -13.43
C VAL A 3 6.17 -5.11 -11.89
N LEU A 4 5.01 -5.40 -11.31
CA LEU A 4 4.85 -5.50 -9.85
C LEU A 4 5.69 -6.64 -9.27
N LYS A 5 5.80 -7.77 -9.99
CA LYS A 5 6.63 -8.90 -9.58
C LYS A 5 8.11 -8.49 -9.51
N ALA A 6 8.65 -7.99 -10.62
CA ALA A 6 10.07 -7.63 -10.71
C ALA A 6 10.44 -6.55 -9.67
N GLY A 7 9.64 -5.48 -9.57
CA GLY A 7 9.95 -4.37 -8.66
C GLY A 7 9.75 -4.71 -7.17
N LEU A 8 8.81 -5.60 -6.81
CA LEU A 8 8.55 -5.96 -5.42
C LEU A 8 9.32 -7.19 -4.93
N GLU A 9 9.71 -8.14 -5.77
CA GLU A 9 10.44 -9.35 -5.34
C GLU A 9 11.71 -9.01 -4.55
N VAL A 10 12.40 -7.93 -4.96
CA VAL A 10 13.61 -7.44 -4.28
C VAL A 10 13.33 -6.61 -3.01
N ARG A 11 12.05 -6.36 -2.67
CA ARG A 11 11.63 -5.44 -1.57
C ARG A 11 10.83 -6.10 -0.45
N THR A 12 10.74 -7.44 -0.43
CA THR A 12 10.09 -8.23 0.65
C THR A 12 8.75 -7.64 1.13
N PRO A 13 7.75 -7.49 0.23
CA PRO A 13 6.52 -6.81 0.57
C PRO A 13 5.75 -7.62 1.61
N ARG A 14 5.07 -6.91 2.50
CA ARG A 14 4.24 -7.50 3.57
C ARG A 14 2.88 -6.84 3.58
N CYS A 15 1.88 -7.59 4.03
CA CYS A 15 0.54 -7.04 4.26
C CYS A 15 0.04 -7.42 5.65
N THR A 16 -0.92 -6.65 6.16
CA THR A 16 -1.63 -6.95 7.41
C THR A 16 -2.80 -7.90 7.16
N GLN A 17 -3.32 -8.50 8.23
CA GLN A 17 -4.49 -9.38 8.15
C GLN A 17 -5.70 -8.71 7.49
N ALA A 18 -5.95 -7.41 7.72
CA ALA A 18 -7.06 -6.70 7.08
C ALA A 18 -6.86 -6.54 5.57
N VAL A 19 -5.65 -6.17 5.12
CA VAL A 19 -5.33 -6.06 3.69
C VAL A 19 -5.43 -7.43 3.02
N HIS A 20 -4.92 -8.48 3.65
CA HIS A 20 -5.05 -9.85 3.14
C HIS A 20 -6.52 -10.27 2.99
N ALA A 21 -7.36 -10.01 4.00
CA ALA A 21 -8.78 -10.32 3.96
C ALA A 21 -9.53 -9.50 2.89
N GLU A 22 -9.08 -8.28 2.60
CA GLU A 22 -9.63 -7.47 1.51
C GLU A 22 -9.23 -8.02 0.14
N LEU A 23 -7.96 -8.38 -0.06
CA LEU A 23 -7.49 -9.02 -1.28
C LEU A 23 -8.30 -10.30 -1.58
N GLN A 24 -8.54 -11.13 -0.57
CA GLN A 24 -9.38 -12.33 -0.68
C GLN A 24 -10.82 -12.04 -1.14
N LYS A 25 -11.40 -10.88 -0.81
CA LYS A 25 -12.72 -10.49 -1.31
C LYS A 25 -12.66 -10.03 -2.76
N TRP A 26 -11.60 -9.31 -3.12
CA TRP A 26 -11.47 -8.71 -4.44
C TRP A 26 -11.04 -9.69 -5.53
N VAL A 27 -10.43 -10.83 -5.21
CA VAL A 27 -10.02 -11.81 -6.23
C VAL A 27 -11.16 -12.30 -7.11
N THR A 28 -12.40 -12.33 -6.61
CA THR A 28 -13.58 -12.69 -7.40
C THR A 28 -13.88 -11.65 -8.48
N SER A 29 -13.67 -10.37 -8.19
CA SER A 29 -13.89 -9.27 -9.14
C SER A 29 -12.65 -8.96 -9.98
N TYR A 30 -11.48 -9.26 -9.46
CA TYR A 30 -10.17 -9.02 -10.08
C TYR A 30 -9.29 -10.27 -9.97
N PRO A 31 -9.50 -11.29 -10.83
CA PRO A 31 -8.72 -12.54 -10.80
C PRO A 31 -7.21 -12.35 -10.93
N ALA A 32 -6.77 -11.21 -11.51
CA ALA A 32 -5.36 -10.83 -11.59
C ALA A 32 -4.68 -10.66 -10.20
N LEU A 33 -5.45 -10.57 -9.12
CA LEU A 33 -4.94 -10.51 -7.74
C LEU A 33 -4.59 -11.90 -7.16
N ILE A 34 -5.06 -13.00 -7.77
CA ILE A 34 -4.82 -14.37 -7.27
C ILE A 34 -3.33 -14.65 -7.01
N PRO A 35 -2.38 -14.29 -7.91
CA PRO A 35 -0.95 -14.52 -7.68
C PRO A 35 -0.43 -13.87 -6.38
N LEU A 36 -0.97 -12.72 -5.96
CA LEU A 36 -0.56 -12.06 -4.70
C LEU A 36 -0.83 -12.94 -3.47
N LEU A 37 -1.86 -13.79 -3.54
CA LEU A 37 -2.26 -14.68 -2.46
C LEU A 37 -1.60 -16.06 -2.57
N THR A 38 -1.46 -16.59 -3.79
CA THR A 38 -1.03 -17.99 -4.00
C THR A 38 0.46 -18.16 -4.24
N GLU A 39 1.15 -17.14 -4.74
CA GLU A 39 2.60 -17.20 -4.98
C GLU A 39 3.43 -16.68 -3.79
N GLY A 40 2.78 -16.39 -2.65
CA GLY A 40 3.45 -15.98 -1.42
C GLY A 40 4.15 -14.61 -1.48
N TRP A 41 3.84 -13.77 -2.48
CA TRP A 41 4.54 -12.50 -2.69
C TRP A 41 4.48 -11.60 -1.45
N LEU A 42 3.35 -11.51 -0.77
CA LEU A 42 3.16 -10.66 0.41
C LEU A 42 3.58 -11.33 1.74
N GLY A 43 4.13 -12.54 1.67
CA GLY A 43 4.42 -13.39 2.83
C GLY A 43 3.20 -13.68 3.71
N ASP A 44 3.46 -14.11 4.94
CA ASP A 44 2.40 -14.32 5.92
C ASP A 44 1.81 -12.98 6.40
N PRO A 45 0.48 -12.87 6.50
CA PRO A 45 -0.17 -11.66 7.00
C PRO A 45 0.31 -11.29 8.40
N ILE A 46 0.60 -10.01 8.61
CA ILE A 46 0.96 -9.49 9.92
C ILE A 46 -0.29 -9.47 10.80
N GLU A 47 -0.30 -10.29 11.85
CA GLU A 47 -1.41 -10.38 12.78
C GLU A 47 -1.30 -9.36 13.93
N LEU A 48 -2.42 -8.66 14.17
CA LEU A 48 -2.60 -7.62 15.19
C LEU A 48 -3.72 -8.02 16.17
N ASN A 49 -3.66 -9.26 16.63
CA ASN A 49 -4.72 -9.89 17.41
C ASN A 49 -4.67 -9.61 18.93
N ARG A 50 -3.58 -9.02 19.44
CA ARG A 50 -3.43 -8.72 20.88
C ARG A 50 -4.36 -7.58 21.28
N THR A 51 -4.81 -7.55 22.54
CA THR A 51 -5.69 -6.48 23.05
C THR A 51 -5.12 -5.08 22.82
N LYS A 52 -3.81 -4.89 23.10
CA LYS A 52 -3.13 -3.60 22.86
C LYS A 52 -3.10 -3.21 21.38
N ASP A 53 -2.96 -4.19 20.49
CA ASP A 53 -2.97 -3.94 19.05
C ASP A 53 -4.36 -3.48 18.60
N ARG A 54 -5.41 -4.20 19.02
CA ARG A 54 -6.81 -3.87 18.70
C ARG A 54 -7.19 -2.45 19.14
N GLU A 55 -6.72 -2.01 20.31
CA GLU A 55 -6.95 -0.64 20.78
C GLU A 55 -6.19 0.40 19.96
N GLY A 56 -4.91 0.13 19.64
CA GLY A 56 -4.09 1.01 18.81
C GLY A 56 -4.67 1.19 17.41
N VAL A 57 -5.01 0.08 16.76
CA VAL A 57 -5.67 0.05 15.45
C VAL A 57 -7.00 0.80 15.50
N ARG A 58 -7.83 0.59 16.53
CA ARG A 58 -9.10 1.33 16.66
C ARG A 58 -8.88 2.84 16.74
N ARG A 59 -7.88 3.30 17.51
CA ARG A 59 -7.57 4.74 17.61
C ARG A 59 -7.12 5.32 16.27
N LEU A 60 -6.26 4.61 15.54
CA LEU A 60 -5.79 5.03 14.22
C LEU A 60 -6.91 5.04 13.19
N ARG A 61 -7.76 4.01 13.18
CA ARG A 61 -8.92 3.92 12.29
C ARG A 61 -9.88 5.10 12.51
N THR A 62 -10.16 5.46 13.77
CA THR A 62 -10.97 6.64 14.09
C THR A 62 -10.30 7.92 13.58
N ALA A 63 -8.97 8.05 13.71
CA ALA A 63 -8.23 9.22 13.21
C ALA A 63 -8.26 9.34 11.68
N LEU A 64 -8.40 8.23 10.97
CA LEU A 64 -8.60 8.17 9.52
C LEU A 64 -10.07 8.38 9.09
N GLY A 65 -10.99 8.64 10.03
CA GLY A 65 -12.41 8.84 9.72
C GLY A 65 -13.24 7.56 9.69
N GLY A 66 -12.68 6.41 10.07
CA GLY A 66 -13.43 5.16 10.16
C GLY A 66 -14.52 5.22 11.23
N THR A 67 -15.70 4.69 10.91
CA THR A 67 -16.90 4.77 11.75
C THR A 67 -17.29 3.41 12.34
N ARG A 68 -18.24 3.40 13.28
CA ARG A 68 -18.82 2.15 13.79
C ARG A 68 -19.70 1.44 12.76
N THR A 69 -20.33 2.19 11.86
CA THR A 69 -21.25 1.67 10.85
C THR A 69 -20.52 1.13 9.61
N ALA A 70 -19.26 1.52 9.41
CA ALA A 70 -18.37 0.98 8.38
C ALA A 70 -17.12 0.35 9.04
N PRO A 71 -17.24 -0.85 9.65
CA PRO A 71 -16.22 -1.41 10.53
C PRO A 71 -14.88 -1.75 9.84
N THR A 72 -14.89 -1.97 8.54
CA THR A 72 -13.70 -2.28 7.72
C THR A 72 -13.10 -1.05 7.04
N LEU A 73 -13.79 0.10 7.07
CA LEU A 73 -13.31 1.33 6.47
C LEU A 73 -12.03 1.80 7.18
N HIS A 74 -10.98 2.07 6.40
CA HIS A 74 -9.63 2.43 6.83
C HIS A 74 -8.93 1.40 7.75
N LEU A 75 -9.42 0.15 7.78
CA LEU A 75 -8.87 -0.85 8.68
C LEU A 75 -7.47 -1.32 8.23
N GLY A 76 -7.26 -1.51 6.93
CA GLY A 76 -5.97 -1.95 6.38
C GLY A 76 -4.86 -0.92 6.63
N GLU A 77 -5.15 0.36 6.44
CA GLU A 77 -4.25 1.49 6.68
C GLU A 77 -3.95 1.63 8.17
N ALA A 78 -4.98 1.56 9.02
CA ALA A 78 -4.82 1.64 10.46
C ALA A 78 -3.97 0.48 11.01
N GLU A 79 -4.19 -0.75 10.52
CA GLU A 79 -3.37 -1.90 10.87
C GLU A 79 -1.93 -1.72 10.39
N SER A 80 -1.71 -1.27 9.16
CA SER A 80 -0.37 -1.12 8.59
C SER A 80 0.45 -0.08 9.36
N ILE A 81 -0.15 1.09 9.65
CA ILE A 81 0.50 2.13 10.46
C ILE A 81 0.78 1.61 11.88
N HIS A 82 -0.16 0.91 12.51
CA HIS A 82 0.04 0.34 13.86
C HIS A 82 1.17 -0.69 13.88
N ALA A 83 1.22 -1.57 12.88
CA ALA A 83 2.28 -2.56 12.75
C ALA A 83 3.64 -1.88 12.63
N MET A 84 3.81 -0.94 11.71
CA MET A 84 5.07 -0.21 11.50
C MET A 84 5.54 0.55 12.74
N LEU A 85 4.63 0.99 13.61
CA LEU A 85 4.98 1.68 14.87
C LEU A 85 5.35 0.74 16.02
N THR A 86 4.93 -0.52 15.99
CA THR A 86 5.01 -1.42 17.16
C THR A 86 5.81 -2.68 16.94
N ARG A 87 6.10 -3.02 15.68
CA ARG A 87 6.85 -4.20 15.28
C ARG A 87 8.25 -3.77 14.86
N GLY A 88 9.25 -4.14 15.66
CA GLY A 88 10.65 -3.72 15.43
C GLY A 88 11.21 -4.23 14.11
N GLU A 89 10.73 -5.39 13.65
CA GLU A 89 11.07 -5.99 12.36
C GLU A 89 10.57 -5.17 11.15
N LEU A 90 9.67 -4.21 11.35
CA LEU A 90 9.18 -3.32 10.30
C LEU A 90 9.87 -1.94 10.31
N SER A 91 10.88 -1.75 11.16
CA SER A 91 11.65 -0.50 11.19
C SER A 91 12.25 -0.18 9.82
N GLY A 92 12.07 1.05 9.36
CA GLY A 92 12.54 1.49 8.03
C GLY A 92 11.67 1.01 6.85
N SER A 93 10.58 0.29 7.10
CA SER A 93 9.61 -0.07 6.05
C SER A 93 8.93 1.17 5.47
N VAL A 94 8.43 1.04 4.26
CA VAL A 94 7.63 2.06 3.58
C VAL A 94 6.17 1.61 3.53
N LEU A 95 5.26 2.50 3.92
CA LEU A 95 3.82 2.29 3.74
C LEU A 95 3.44 2.54 2.27
N LEU A 96 2.86 1.56 1.59
CA LEU A 96 2.28 1.77 0.26
C LEU A 96 0.81 2.13 0.39
N THR A 97 0.42 3.35 -0.02
CA THR A 97 -0.97 3.79 0.03
C THR A 97 -1.23 4.97 -0.90
N ASP A 98 -2.32 4.91 -1.66
CA ASP A 98 -2.87 6.07 -2.39
C ASP A 98 -3.84 6.91 -1.52
N ASP A 99 -4.15 6.47 -0.29
CA ASP A 99 -4.99 7.21 0.65
C ASP A 99 -4.19 8.39 1.25
N ARG A 100 -4.65 9.61 0.92
CA ARG A 100 -4.00 10.85 1.36
C ARG A 100 -4.02 11.05 2.87
N ASP A 101 -5.08 10.63 3.55
CA ASP A 101 -5.20 10.79 5.00
C ASP A 101 -4.36 9.74 5.73
N ALA A 102 -4.25 8.52 5.19
CA ALA A 102 -3.30 7.51 5.66
C ALA A 102 -1.85 7.98 5.50
N SER A 103 -1.49 8.50 4.33
CA SER A 103 -0.15 9.05 4.07
C SER A 103 0.18 10.21 5.04
N ARG A 104 -0.72 11.18 5.21
CA ARG A 104 -0.54 12.28 6.17
C ARG A 104 -0.39 11.79 7.61
N LEU A 105 -1.19 10.81 8.01
CA LEU A 105 -1.11 10.23 9.36
C LEU A 105 0.22 9.51 9.57
N ALA A 106 0.68 8.74 8.59
CA ALA A 106 1.98 8.07 8.61
C ALA A 106 3.13 9.09 8.75
N SER A 107 3.13 10.17 7.94
CA SER A 107 4.15 11.22 8.02
C SER A 107 4.19 11.91 9.39
N ARG A 108 3.02 12.20 9.99
CA ARG A 108 2.94 12.77 11.37
C ARG A 108 3.50 11.83 12.44
N ARG A 109 3.72 10.56 12.12
CA ARG A 109 4.32 9.54 12.99
C ARG A 109 5.74 9.16 12.55
N SER A 110 6.36 9.99 11.70
CA SER A 110 7.71 9.77 11.17
C SER A 110 7.86 8.47 10.38
N LEU A 111 6.78 8.00 9.75
CA LEU A 111 6.81 6.88 8.81
C LEU A 111 6.90 7.41 7.39
N THR A 112 7.62 6.68 6.53
CA THR A 112 7.65 6.93 5.10
C THR A 112 6.43 6.29 4.44
N ALA A 113 5.76 7.03 3.56
CA ALA A 113 4.66 6.51 2.75
C ALA A 113 4.89 6.84 1.27
N TRP A 114 4.63 5.88 0.39
CA TRP A 114 4.67 6.05 -1.06
C TRP A 114 3.28 5.79 -1.65
N ASP A 115 2.88 6.67 -2.55
CA ASP A 115 1.75 6.42 -3.45
C ASP A 115 2.20 5.58 -4.64
N THR A 116 1.25 5.18 -5.49
CA THR A 116 1.54 4.40 -6.70
C THR A 116 2.53 5.11 -7.62
N THR A 117 2.46 6.44 -7.74
CA THR A 117 3.40 7.20 -8.59
C THR A 117 4.82 7.08 -8.08
N ARG A 118 5.02 7.29 -6.77
CA ARG A 118 6.34 7.17 -6.14
C ARG A 118 6.87 5.75 -6.23
N LEU A 119 6.02 4.74 -6.05
CA LEU A 119 6.42 3.33 -6.23
C LEU A 119 6.95 3.07 -7.64
N LEU A 120 6.27 3.57 -8.68
CA LEU A 120 6.71 3.40 -10.06
C LEU A 120 7.99 4.20 -10.36
N ALA A 121 8.17 5.38 -9.74
CA ALA A 121 9.42 6.15 -9.84
C ALA A 121 10.60 5.39 -9.23
N GLU A 122 10.38 4.68 -8.12
CA GLU A 122 11.40 3.84 -7.48
C GLU A 122 11.76 2.61 -8.32
N PHE A 123 10.78 2.01 -8.99
CA PHE A 123 11.04 0.94 -9.97
C PHE A 123 11.83 1.47 -11.16
N HIS A 124 11.50 2.68 -11.62
CA HIS A 124 12.27 3.32 -12.69
C HIS A 124 13.71 3.61 -12.30
N PHE A 125 13.92 4.17 -11.11
CA PHE A 125 15.27 4.43 -10.60
C PHE A 125 16.10 3.14 -10.42
N SER A 126 15.43 2.02 -10.14
CA SER A 126 16.07 0.71 -10.00
C SER A 126 16.35 0.01 -11.33
N GLY A 127 15.89 0.57 -12.46
CA GLY A 127 16.00 -0.05 -13.79
C GLY A 127 14.97 -1.15 -14.06
N ASP A 128 13.95 -1.30 -13.21
CA ASP A 128 12.89 -2.32 -13.35
C ASP A 128 11.77 -1.87 -14.31
N LEU A 129 11.72 -0.57 -14.62
CA LEU A 129 10.63 0.05 -15.37
C LEU A 129 11.14 1.25 -16.17
N GLU A 130 10.82 1.34 -17.45
CA GLU A 130 11.07 2.55 -18.22
C GLU A 130 10.01 3.64 -17.93
N TRP A 131 10.37 4.90 -18.10
CA TRP A 131 9.46 6.03 -17.87
C TRP A 131 8.17 5.91 -18.68
N GLU A 132 8.26 5.54 -19.96
CA GLU A 132 7.10 5.38 -20.84
C GLU A 132 6.17 4.27 -20.35
N GLN A 133 6.73 3.22 -19.74
CA GLN A 133 5.94 2.14 -19.15
C GLN A 133 5.22 2.61 -17.88
N ALA A 134 5.88 3.40 -17.03
CA ALA A 134 5.26 4.02 -15.87
C ALA A 134 4.10 4.94 -16.29
N GLN A 135 4.29 5.80 -17.29
CA GLN A 135 3.23 6.65 -17.83
C GLN A 135 2.05 5.83 -18.36
N GLN A 136 2.31 4.75 -19.10
CA GLN A 136 1.25 3.88 -19.60
C GLN A 136 0.44 3.23 -18.46
N ILE A 137 1.08 2.82 -17.37
CA ILE A 137 0.40 2.25 -16.20
C ILE A 137 -0.49 3.31 -15.54
N LEU A 138 0.08 4.48 -15.25
CA LEU A 138 -0.63 5.58 -14.60
C LEU A 138 -1.85 6.04 -15.42
N ASN A 139 -1.69 6.21 -16.74
CA ASN A 139 -2.79 6.58 -17.63
C ASN A 139 -3.90 5.51 -17.67
N ARG A 140 -3.55 4.22 -17.65
CA ARG A 140 -4.55 3.14 -17.59
C ARG A 140 -5.31 3.14 -16.27
N MET A 141 -4.65 3.48 -15.17
CA MET A 141 -5.30 3.59 -13.86
C MET A 141 -6.27 4.78 -13.82
N ASP A 142 -5.86 5.94 -14.35
CA ASP A 142 -6.70 7.13 -14.47
C ASP A 142 -7.93 6.86 -15.36
N GLN A 143 -7.74 6.23 -16.52
CA GLN A 143 -8.84 5.83 -17.42
C GLN A 143 -9.81 4.82 -16.78
N ALA A 144 -9.36 4.07 -15.77
CA ALA A 144 -10.17 3.13 -15.00
C ALA A 144 -10.80 3.79 -13.74
N ASP A 145 -10.81 5.12 -13.67
CA ASP A 145 -11.33 5.91 -12.54
C ASP A 145 -10.69 5.52 -11.20
N ARG A 146 -9.40 5.18 -11.23
CA ARG A 146 -8.59 5.00 -10.03
C ARG A 146 -7.98 6.34 -9.68
N ALA A 147 -8.18 6.77 -8.43
CA ALA A 147 -7.66 8.02 -7.90
C ALA A 147 -6.12 7.99 -7.70
N VAL A 148 -5.38 7.88 -8.79
CA VAL A 148 -3.92 7.89 -8.82
C VAL A 148 -3.41 9.30 -9.14
N ARG A 149 -2.24 9.65 -8.61
CA ARG A 149 -1.55 10.88 -9.02
C ARG A 149 -0.96 10.70 -10.42
N ILE A 150 -1.10 11.70 -11.28
CA ILE A 150 -0.48 11.70 -12.61
C ILE A 150 0.57 12.82 -12.66
N PRO A 151 1.87 12.49 -12.78
CA PRO A 151 2.91 13.50 -12.92
C PRO A 151 2.79 14.18 -14.29
N THR A 152 2.92 15.51 -14.31
CA THR A 152 2.84 16.33 -15.54
C THR A 152 4.13 16.31 -16.36
N SER A 153 5.23 15.84 -15.76
CA SER A 153 6.55 15.78 -16.40
C SER A 153 7.42 14.67 -15.79
N TYR A 154 8.48 14.28 -16.51
CA TYR A 154 9.49 13.36 -15.98
C TYR A 154 10.16 13.90 -14.71
N HIS A 155 10.42 15.21 -14.64
CA HIS A 155 10.99 15.85 -13.46
C HIS A 155 10.09 15.70 -12.24
N GLU A 156 8.78 15.89 -12.39
CA GLU A 156 7.82 15.67 -11.31
C GLU A 156 7.73 14.19 -10.91
N PHE A 157 7.82 13.28 -11.88
CA PHE A 157 7.80 11.85 -11.61
C PHE A 157 8.97 11.38 -10.73
N VAL A 158 10.19 11.82 -11.02
CA VAL A 158 11.38 11.34 -10.28
C VAL A 158 11.58 12.06 -8.93
N ASN A 159 11.11 13.30 -8.81
CA ASN A 159 11.35 14.15 -7.63
C ASN A 159 10.13 14.33 -6.71
N GLY A 160 8.94 13.93 -7.16
CA GLY A 160 7.70 14.01 -6.38
C GLY A 160 7.35 12.73 -5.64
#